data_AF-A0A0F4LVW3-F1
#
_entry.id   AF-A0A0F4LVW3-F1
#
_cell.length_a   1.000
_cell.length_b   1.000
_cell.length_c   1.000
_cell.angle_alpha   90.00
_cell.angle_beta   90.00
_cell.angle_gamma   90.00
#
_symmetry.space_group_name_H-M   'P 1'
#
loop_
_entity.id
_entity.type
_entity.pdbx_description
1 polymer ?
#
loop_
_entity_poly.entity_id
_entity_poly.type
_entity_poly.pdbx_seq_one_letter_code
_entity_poly.pdbx_strand_id
1 'polypeptide(L)'
;MTQIIIDPGVIANQYSSYLFGHLKNLQKITGLANLDTANVTNMAGIFGDCSKLTSLDLSNWDTTSLDENQFGAIFLGAIKLNHLVLGARTVIGDNLPGVPNVGTRVPGTDWVATSGYQQENKYTSTE
;
A
#
# COMPACT_ATOMS: atom_id res chain seq x y z
N MET A 1 -4.48 18.68 -8.46
CA MET A 1 -3.20 18.21 -7.90
C MET A 1 -2.81 16.91 -8.60
N THR A 2 -1.54 16.76 -8.99
CA THR A 2 -1.00 15.57 -9.70
C THR A 2 0.11 14.86 -8.93
N GLN A 3 0.76 15.55 -7.99
CA GLN A 3 1.81 15.02 -7.13
C GLN A 3 1.59 15.46 -5.69
N ILE A 4 2.02 14.63 -4.74
CA ILE A 4 2.24 14.98 -3.34
C ILE A 4 3.73 14.80 -3.00
N ILE A 5 4.24 15.66 -2.12
CA ILE A 5 5.55 15.53 -1.50
C ILE A 5 5.31 15.47 0.01
N ILE A 6 5.94 14.50 0.68
CA ILE A 6 5.89 14.32 2.13
C ILE A 6 7.32 14.49 2.65
N ASP A 7 7.55 15.54 3.44
CA ASP A 7 8.85 15.83 4.02
C ASP A 7 9.17 14.87 5.20
N PRO A 8 10.45 14.72 5.59
CA PRO A 8 10.84 13.94 6.76
C PRO A 8 10.16 14.42 8.05
N GLY A 9 9.72 13.47 8.90
CA GLY A 9 9.13 13.76 10.21
C GLY A 9 7.63 14.09 10.20
N VAL A 10 6.93 13.85 9.08
CA VAL A 10 5.46 13.96 9.04
C VAL A 10 4.83 12.75 9.71
N ILE A 11 4.03 13.01 10.75
CA ILE A 11 3.32 11.98 11.52
C ILE A 11 1.85 11.96 11.08
N ALA A 12 1.33 10.78 10.74
CA ALA A 12 -0.08 10.60 10.42
C ALA A 12 -0.96 10.63 11.68
N ASN A 13 -2.15 11.21 11.58
CA ASN A 13 -3.11 11.20 12.69
C ASN A 13 -3.67 9.79 12.92
N GLN A 14 -4.00 9.45 14.17
CA GLN A 14 -4.58 8.16 14.56
C GLN A 14 -5.75 7.73 13.63
N TYR A 15 -6.61 8.70 13.29
CA TYR A 15 -7.64 8.57 12.26
C TYR A 15 -7.18 9.30 10.99
N SER A 16 -6.64 8.54 10.02
CA SER A 16 -6.15 9.06 8.74
C SER A 16 -7.01 8.61 7.55
N SER A 17 -8.29 8.27 7.77
CA SER A 17 -9.21 7.86 6.71
C SER A 17 -9.22 8.89 5.56
N TYR A 18 -9.11 8.42 4.32
CA TYR A 18 -9.10 9.26 3.11
C TYR A 18 -8.03 10.37 3.06
N LEU A 19 -6.90 10.23 3.77
CA LEU A 19 -5.82 11.24 3.81
C LEU A 19 -5.35 11.71 2.42
N PHE A 20 -5.30 10.80 1.43
CA PHE A 20 -5.03 11.12 0.02
C PHE A 20 -6.21 10.73 -0.89
N GLY A 21 -7.39 10.52 -0.31
CA GLY A 21 -8.58 9.99 -0.98
C GLY A 21 -9.19 10.97 -1.98
N HIS A 22 -9.86 10.43 -2.98
CA HIS A 22 -10.54 11.15 -4.07
C HIS A 22 -9.66 12.07 -4.91
N LEU A 23 -8.33 11.98 -4.78
CA LEU A 23 -7.36 12.67 -5.62
C LEU A 23 -7.23 11.98 -6.99
N LYS A 24 -8.31 11.99 -7.78
CA LYS A 24 -8.48 11.33 -9.09
C LYS A 24 -7.45 11.72 -10.16
N ASN A 25 -6.65 12.75 -9.90
CA ASN A 25 -5.55 13.19 -10.78
C ASN A 25 -4.14 12.94 -10.19
N LEU A 26 -4.03 12.39 -8.98
CA LEU A 26 -2.76 12.02 -8.36
C LEU A 26 -2.09 10.89 -9.16
N GLN A 27 -0.83 11.11 -9.52
CA GLN A 27 -0.01 10.20 -10.31
C GLN A 27 1.23 9.73 -9.53
N LYS A 28 1.70 10.53 -8.57
CA LYS A 28 2.94 10.27 -7.83
C LYS A 28 2.86 10.81 -6.41
N ILE A 29 3.39 10.06 -5.45
CA ILE A 29 3.72 10.56 -4.12
C ILE A 29 5.23 10.42 -3.93
N THR A 30 5.88 11.46 -3.43
CA THR A 30 7.33 11.48 -3.18
C THR A 30 7.56 11.60 -1.69
N GLY A 31 8.47 10.78 -1.15
CA GLY A 31 8.68 10.72 0.30
C GLY A 31 7.59 9.96 1.06
N LEU A 32 6.83 9.06 0.43
CA LEU A 32 5.78 8.29 1.14
C LEU A 32 6.32 7.47 2.31
N ALA A 33 7.57 7.02 2.20
CA ALA A 33 8.34 6.37 3.26
C ALA A 33 8.67 7.28 4.47
N ASN A 34 8.46 8.61 4.36
CA ASN A 34 8.63 9.58 5.45
C ASN A 34 7.39 9.72 6.34
N LEU A 35 6.25 9.16 5.93
CA LEU A 35 4.99 9.26 6.68
C LEU A 35 5.00 8.21 7.80
N ASP A 36 5.18 8.67 9.04
CA ASP A 36 5.05 7.80 10.21
C ASP A 36 3.57 7.41 10.39
N THR A 37 3.32 6.10 10.31
CA THR A 37 2.00 5.47 10.41
C THR A 37 1.83 4.62 11.68
N ALA A 38 2.84 4.54 12.55
CA ALA A 38 2.85 3.62 13.70
C ALA A 38 1.69 3.81 14.70
N ASN A 39 1.13 5.02 14.76
CA ASN A 39 0.02 5.39 15.65
C ASN A 39 -1.37 5.32 14.97
N VAL A 40 -1.44 4.93 13.70
CA VAL A 40 -2.69 4.97 12.92
C VAL A 40 -3.52 3.69 13.15
N THR A 41 -4.74 3.87 13.65
CA THR A 41 -5.70 2.78 13.86
C THR A 41 -6.81 2.75 12.80
N ASN A 42 -6.90 3.80 11.96
CA ASN A 42 -7.82 3.83 10.83
C ASN A 42 -7.15 4.42 9.57
N MET A 43 -7.00 3.56 8.55
CA MET A 43 -6.47 3.89 7.21
C MET A 43 -7.53 3.78 6.10
N ALA A 44 -8.82 3.70 6.44
CA ALA A 44 -9.90 3.46 5.48
C ALA A 44 -9.83 4.43 4.29
N GLY A 45 -9.69 3.90 3.08
CA GLY A 45 -9.71 4.71 1.86
C GLY A 45 -8.57 5.72 1.69
N ILE A 46 -7.41 5.57 2.36
CA ILE A 46 -6.30 6.55 2.23
C ILE A 46 -5.94 6.85 0.76
N PHE A 47 -5.89 5.84 -0.12
CA PHE A 47 -5.69 6.01 -1.56
C PHE A 47 -6.98 5.78 -2.37
N GLY A 48 -8.14 5.89 -1.72
CA GLY A 48 -9.45 5.70 -2.32
C GLY A 48 -9.63 6.61 -3.53
N ASP A 49 -10.22 6.11 -4.62
CA ASP A 49 -10.45 6.85 -5.87
C ASP A 49 -9.20 7.46 -6.54
N CYS A 50 -7.97 7.08 -6.15
CA CYS A 50 -6.72 7.52 -6.79
C CYS A 50 -6.49 6.84 -8.15
N SER A 51 -7.46 6.94 -9.06
CA SER A 51 -7.56 6.20 -10.34
C SER A 51 -6.47 6.52 -11.39
N LYS A 52 -5.51 7.40 -11.10
CA LYS A 52 -4.32 7.65 -11.93
C LYS A 52 -2.99 7.26 -11.26
N LEU A 53 -3.02 6.81 -10.00
CA LEU A 53 -1.85 6.36 -9.28
C LEU A 53 -1.51 4.92 -9.71
N THR A 54 -0.28 4.69 -10.13
CA THR A 54 0.17 3.39 -10.68
C THR A 54 1.05 2.61 -9.72
N SER A 55 1.83 3.30 -8.89
CA SER A 55 2.76 2.71 -7.96
C SER A 55 2.67 3.34 -6.57
N LEU A 56 2.84 2.50 -5.56
CA LEU A 56 2.96 2.89 -4.15
C LEU A 56 4.12 2.12 -3.50
N ASP A 57 4.80 2.80 -2.58
CA ASP A 57 5.82 2.22 -1.72
C ASP A 57 5.38 2.42 -0.26
N LEU A 58 4.99 1.32 0.38
CA LEU A 58 4.54 1.24 1.77
C LEU A 58 5.54 0.45 2.62
N SER A 59 6.82 0.35 2.20
CA SER A 59 7.87 -0.40 2.89
C SER A 59 8.06 0.00 4.37
N ASN A 60 7.86 1.28 4.69
CA ASN A 60 7.93 1.82 6.06
C ASN A 60 6.59 1.84 6.82
N TRP A 61 5.50 1.34 6.23
CA TRP A 61 4.19 1.42 6.87
C TRP A 61 3.95 0.31 7.89
N ASP A 62 3.35 0.69 9.01
CA ASP A 62 2.85 -0.24 10.02
C ASP A 62 1.33 -0.35 9.88
N THR A 63 0.84 -1.53 9.49
CA THR A 63 -0.60 -1.82 9.46
C THR A 63 -1.00 -2.88 10.49
N THR A 64 -0.11 -3.21 11.45
CA THR A 64 -0.37 -4.20 12.50
C THR A 64 -1.47 -3.78 13.49
N SER A 65 -1.77 -2.48 13.57
CA SER A 65 -2.83 -1.90 14.41
C SER A 65 -4.19 -1.77 13.72
N LEU A 66 -4.35 -2.31 12.51
CA LEU A 66 -5.62 -2.25 11.76
C LEU A 66 -6.42 -3.56 11.87
N ASP A 67 -7.74 -3.44 11.93
CA ASP A 67 -8.62 -4.58 11.68
C ASP A 67 -8.43 -5.10 10.24
N GLU A 68 -8.42 -6.42 10.06
CA GLU A 68 -8.18 -7.11 8.77
C GLU A 68 -8.99 -6.56 7.58
N ASN A 69 -10.23 -6.12 7.87
CA ASN A 69 -11.18 -5.61 6.89
C ASN A 69 -10.82 -4.22 6.35
N GLN A 70 -9.92 -3.48 7.01
CA GLN A 70 -9.52 -2.13 6.61
C GLN A 70 -8.55 -2.12 5.42
N PHE A 71 -7.70 -3.15 5.29
CA PHE A 71 -6.58 -3.11 4.33
C PHE A 71 -7.05 -3.04 2.87
N GLY A 72 -8.07 -3.83 2.50
CA GLY A 72 -8.64 -3.77 1.15
C GLY A 72 -9.34 -2.44 0.84
N ALA A 73 -9.85 -1.74 1.86
CA ALA A 73 -10.47 -0.43 1.69
C ALA A 73 -9.45 0.68 1.38
N ILE A 74 -8.16 0.51 1.72
CA ILE A 74 -7.08 1.50 1.46
C ILE A 74 -7.01 1.87 -0.03
N PHE A 75 -7.22 0.89 -0.92
CA PHE A 75 -7.03 1.02 -2.38
C PHE A 75 -8.35 1.04 -3.18
N LEU A 76 -9.50 1.20 -2.52
CA LEU A 76 -10.81 1.16 -3.18
C LEU A 76 -10.90 2.21 -4.30
N GLY A 77 -11.07 1.78 -5.56
CA GLY A 77 -11.11 2.70 -6.71
C GLY A 77 -9.75 3.19 -7.21
N ALA A 78 -8.63 2.73 -6.66
CA ALA A 78 -7.28 2.94 -7.18
C ALA A 78 -6.99 2.03 -8.40
N ILE A 79 -7.90 2.05 -9.40
CA ILE A 79 -8.00 1.07 -10.52
C ILE A 79 -6.80 0.97 -11.47
N LYS A 80 -5.74 1.77 -11.27
CA LYS A 80 -4.49 1.72 -12.05
C LYS A 80 -3.27 1.31 -11.23
N LEU A 81 -3.43 1.10 -9.92
CA LEU A 81 -2.37 0.63 -9.05
C LEU A 81 -1.98 -0.79 -9.47
N ASN A 82 -0.76 -0.96 -9.97
CA ASN A 82 -0.24 -2.23 -10.47
C ASN A 82 1.13 -2.59 -9.90
N HIS A 83 1.70 -1.71 -9.08
CA HIS A 83 2.96 -1.94 -8.36
C HIS A 83 2.82 -1.48 -6.91
N LEU A 84 3.10 -2.38 -5.97
CA LEU A 84 2.99 -2.13 -4.54
C LEU A 84 4.19 -2.76 -3.84
N VAL A 85 5.01 -1.93 -3.17
CA VAL A 85 6.08 -2.40 -2.28
C VAL A 85 5.52 -2.41 -0.85
N LEU A 86 5.74 -3.50 -0.13
CA LEU A 86 5.21 -3.71 1.22
C LEU A 86 6.32 -3.93 2.25
N GLY A 87 6.05 -3.54 3.49
CA GLY A 87 6.99 -3.64 4.60
C GLY A 87 6.83 -4.90 5.43
N ALA A 88 7.83 -5.19 6.26
CA ALA A 88 7.77 -6.30 7.23
C ALA A 88 6.66 -6.15 8.29
N ARG A 89 6.10 -4.95 8.46
CA ARG A 89 4.96 -4.63 9.36
C ARG A 89 3.63 -4.43 8.61
N THR A 90 3.55 -4.84 7.35
CA THR A 90 2.28 -4.87 6.62
C THR A 90 1.50 -6.15 6.93
N VAL A 91 0.32 -5.99 7.54
CA VAL A 91 -0.72 -7.02 7.63
C VAL A 91 -1.73 -6.80 6.50
N ILE A 92 -1.96 -7.85 5.70
CA ILE A 92 -2.84 -7.88 4.54
C ILE A 92 -4.00 -8.82 4.84
N GLY A 93 -5.25 -8.34 4.74
CA GLY A 93 -6.44 -9.20 4.65
C GLY A 93 -6.73 -9.61 3.19
N ASP A 94 -7.53 -10.64 2.97
CA ASP A 94 -7.72 -11.33 1.68
C ASP A 94 -8.24 -10.47 0.49
N ASN A 95 -8.54 -9.19 0.72
CA ASN A 95 -9.06 -8.25 -0.27
C ASN A 95 -7.97 -7.35 -0.88
N LEU A 96 -6.92 -7.94 -1.48
CA LEU A 96 -6.00 -7.21 -2.34
C LEU A 96 -6.72 -6.75 -3.63
N PRO A 97 -6.47 -5.54 -4.15
CA PRO A 97 -6.80 -5.23 -5.55
C PRO A 97 -6.04 -6.23 -6.44
N GLY A 98 -6.70 -6.96 -7.32
CA GLY A 98 -6.14 -8.18 -7.93
C GLY A 98 -4.74 -8.01 -8.54
N VAL A 99 -3.73 -8.63 -7.89
CA VAL A 99 -2.32 -8.68 -8.33
C VAL A 99 -2.03 -10.07 -8.96
N PRO A 100 -1.14 -10.19 -9.97
CA PRO A 100 -1.15 -11.36 -10.87
C PRO A 100 -0.64 -12.69 -10.31
N ASN A 101 -1.20 -13.76 -10.85
CA ASN A 101 -0.52 -15.04 -11.07
C ASN A 101 0.28 -15.00 -12.38
N VAL A 102 1.11 -15.97 -12.72
CA VAL A 102 1.61 -17.12 -11.96
C VAL A 102 2.91 -16.66 -11.28
N GLY A 103 3.35 -17.13 -10.10
CA GLY A 103 4.66 -16.65 -9.57
C GLY A 103 5.17 -17.20 -8.26
N THR A 104 4.28 -17.29 -7.27
CA THR A 104 4.76 -17.16 -5.91
C THR A 104 3.73 -17.71 -4.90
N ARG A 105 4.19 -18.25 -3.76
CA ARG A 105 3.37 -18.64 -2.56
C ARG A 105 3.80 -17.65 -1.42
N VAL A 106 3.23 -17.59 -0.20
CA VAL A 106 3.87 -16.99 1.05
C VAL A 106 3.43 -17.75 2.32
N PRO A 107 4.27 -17.98 3.36
CA PRO A 107 4.13 -17.24 4.63
C PRO A 107 5.49 -16.93 5.31
N GLY A 108 5.44 -16.12 6.38
CA GLY A 108 6.57 -15.97 7.31
C GLY A 108 7.55 -14.82 7.03
N THR A 109 7.06 -13.68 6.52
CA THR A 109 7.70 -12.35 6.18
C THR A 109 8.08 -12.11 4.70
N ASP A 110 8.05 -10.84 4.26
CA ASP A 110 8.67 -10.26 3.03
C ASP A 110 7.95 -10.49 1.68
N TRP A 111 7.49 -9.38 1.02
CA TRP A 111 6.59 -9.38 -0.15
C TRP A 111 6.90 -8.39 -1.34
N VAL A 112 7.19 -8.91 -2.57
CA VAL A 112 6.91 -8.47 -3.97
C VAL A 112 6.66 -9.68 -4.93
N ALA A 113 5.68 -9.63 -5.84
CA ALA A 113 5.57 -10.59 -6.96
C ALA A 113 5.24 -9.90 -8.30
N THR A 114 6.20 -9.92 -9.21
CA THR A 114 6.00 -9.74 -10.65
C THR A 114 5.84 -11.10 -11.34
N SER A 115 5.29 -11.13 -12.55
CA SER A 115 4.83 -12.34 -13.24
C SER A 115 5.89 -13.42 -13.51
N GLY A 116 5.71 -14.64 -12.98
CA GLY A 116 6.37 -15.88 -13.45
C GLY A 116 6.40 -17.10 -12.49
N TYR A 117 5.41 -18.02 -12.58
CA TYR A 117 5.29 -19.39 -11.99
C TYR A 117 5.19 -19.67 -10.46
N GLN A 118 4.00 -20.08 -9.98
CA GLN A 118 3.74 -20.41 -8.57
C GLN A 118 4.43 -21.72 -8.14
N GLN A 119 5.41 -21.60 -7.24
CA GLN A 119 5.61 -22.55 -6.14
C GLN A 119 6.50 -21.95 -5.03
N GLU A 120 6.00 -22.00 -3.79
CA GLU A 120 6.78 -22.30 -2.58
C GLU A 120 7.32 -21.24 -1.57
N ASN A 121 6.93 -19.95 -1.60
CA ASN A 121 6.82 -18.99 -0.46
C ASN A 121 7.82 -17.82 -0.38
N LYS A 122 7.28 -16.59 -0.56
CA LYS A 122 7.90 -15.25 -0.50
C LYS A 122 8.42 -14.72 -1.82
N TYR A 123 8.80 -13.44 -1.81
CA TYR A 123 8.32 -12.48 -2.77
C TYR A 123 9.27 -11.24 -2.59
N THR A 124 10.12 -10.77 -3.53
CA THR A 124 11.22 -9.78 -3.26
C THR A 124 11.55 -8.72 -4.36
N SER A 125 12.26 -7.63 -4.00
CA SER A 125 12.41 -6.36 -4.76
C SER A 125 13.79 -6.05 -5.39
N THR A 126 13.82 -5.10 -6.34
CA THR A 126 14.96 -4.27 -6.78
C THR A 126 16.29 -4.96 -7.10
N GLU A 127 16.38 -5.58 -8.27
CA GLU A 127 17.17 -5.09 -9.42
C GLU A 127 16.44 -5.47 -10.73
#